data_AF-A0A353N628-F1
#
_entry.id   AF-A0A353N628-F1
#
_cell.length_a   1.000
_cell.length_b   1.000
_cell.length_c   1.000
_cell.angle_alpha   90.00
_cell.angle_beta   90.00
_cell.angle_gamma   90.00
#
_symmetry.space_group_name_H-M   'P 1'
#
loop_
_entity.id
_entity.type
_entity.pdbx_description
1 polymer ?
#
loop_
_entity_poly.entity_id
_entity_poly.type
_entity_poly.pdbx_seq_one_letter_code
_entity_poly.pdbx_strand_id
1 'polypeptide(L)'
;METKVLTAKDYLNKEAIRAFFVDFGLPRLIISGFLLILFILAFIMKMDLTILLSDSLVRIGMNGLLVLAMLPTLVTGVGLNFGLPIGFICGLVGGVISMELNLVGFRGLFSAILFSLPLAVITGYLYAALLERVRGQEMMVGTYVG
;
A
#
# COMPACT_ATOMS: atom_id res chain seq x y z
N MET A 1 -43.48 6.52 -51.33
CA MET A 1 -42.49 7.07 -50.39
C MET A 1 -41.94 5.92 -49.60
N GLU A 2 -40.79 5.42 -50.05
CA GLU A 2 -40.20 4.16 -49.58
C GLU A 2 -39.72 4.28 -48.12
N THR A 3 -40.09 3.26 -47.37
CA THR A 3 -39.64 2.90 -46.03
C THR A 3 -38.11 2.89 -45.91
N LYS A 4 -37.56 3.70 -45.01
CA LYS A 4 -36.28 3.39 -44.35
C LYS A 4 -36.58 2.83 -42.98
N VAL A 5 -36.73 1.51 -42.95
CA VAL A 5 -36.63 0.70 -41.75
C VAL A 5 -35.27 0.98 -41.12
N LEU A 6 -35.27 1.69 -39.99
CA LEU A 6 -34.09 1.91 -39.17
C LEU A 6 -33.70 0.58 -38.54
N THR A 7 -32.86 -0.15 -39.25
CA THR A 7 -32.31 -1.44 -38.83
C THR A 7 -31.51 -1.27 -37.54
N ALA A 8 -31.86 -2.02 -36.49
CA ALA A 8 -31.24 -2.03 -35.16
C ALA A 8 -29.77 -2.52 -35.10
N LYS A 9 -29.09 -2.61 -36.25
CA LYS A 9 -27.75 -3.22 -36.40
C LYS A 9 -26.62 -2.19 -36.49
N ASP A 10 -26.92 -0.92 -36.80
CA ASP A 10 -25.90 0.12 -37.04
C ASP A 10 -25.49 0.92 -35.79
N TYR A 11 -26.21 0.79 -34.67
CA TYR A 11 -25.83 1.40 -33.39
C TYR A 11 -24.87 0.52 -32.55
N LEU A 12 -24.48 -0.65 -33.06
CA LEU A 12 -24.03 -1.76 -32.21
C LEU A 12 -22.52 -1.94 -31.97
N ASN A 13 -21.58 -1.03 -32.34
CA ASN A 13 -20.16 -1.32 -31.99
C ASN A 13 -19.09 -0.22 -31.99
N LYS A 14 -19.39 1.07 -32.20
CA LYS A 14 -18.34 2.12 -32.20
C LYS A 14 -18.58 3.25 -31.21
N GLU A 15 -19.83 3.71 -31.12
CA GLU A 15 -20.23 4.82 -30.25
C GLU A 15 -20.20 4.40 -28.76
N ALA A 16 -20.74 3.23 -28.42
CA ALA A 16 -20.73 2.70 -27.06
C ALA A 16 -19.33 2.34 -26.54
N ILE A 17 -18.47 1.79 -27.42
CA ILE A 17 -17.07 1.53 -27.08
C ILE A 17 -16.31 2.84 -26.92
N ARG A 18 -16.51 3.83 -27.80
CA ARG A 18 -15.87 5.15 -27.64
C ARG A 18 -16.33 5.87 -26.38
N ALA A 19 -17.63 5.84 -26.06
CA ALA A 19 -18.17 6.41 -24.82
C ALA A 19 -17.57 5.72 -23.60
N PHE A 20 -17.51 4.39 -23.59
CA PHE A 20 -16.86 3.63 -22.52
C PHE A 20 -15.37 3.97 -22.39
N PHE A 21 -14.63 4.10 -23.50
CA PHE A 21 -13.20 4.50 -23.48
C PHE A 21 -12.96 5.94 -23.02
N VAL A 22 -13.88 6.86 -23.30
CA VAL A 22 -13.79 8.28 -22.89
C VAL A 22 -14.16 8.43 -21.41
N ASP A 23 -15.18 7.72 -20.93
CA ASP A 23 -15.67 7.83 -19.54
C ASP A 23 -14.84 7.02 -18.54
N PHE A 24 -14.27 5.87 -18.93
CA PHE A 24 -13.46 5.06 -18.00
C PHE A 24 -12.07 5.65 -17.71
N GLY A 25 -11.59 6.54 -18.57
CA GLY A 25 -10.24 7.08 -18.50
C GLY A 25 -9.17 6.07 -18.93
N LEU A 26 -8.31 6.50 -19.86
CA LEU A 26 -7.13 5.77 -20.34
C LEU A 26 -6.31 5.06 -19.24
N PRO A 27 -6.02 5.70 -18.08
CA PRO A 27 -5.26 5.06 -17.00
C PRO A 27 -5.95 3.83 -16.41
N ARG A 28 -7.28 3.88 -16.20
CA ARG A 28 -8.03 2.78 -15.60
C ARG A 28 -8.11 1.59 -16.53
N LEU A 29 -8.14 1.84 -17.84
CA LEU A 29 -8.15 0.80 -18.87
C LEU A 29 -6.80 0.08 -18.96
N ILE A 30 -5.70 0.83 -18.90
CA ILE A 30 -4.34 0.26 -18.84
C ILE A 30 -4.17 -0.61 -17.59
N ILE A 31 -4.58 -0.12 -16.41
CA ILE A 31 -4.47 -0.87 -15.15
C ILE A 31 -5.33 -2.14 -15.18
N SER A 32 -6.58 -2.02 -15.64
CA SER A 32 -7.50 -3.17 -15.73
C SER A 32 -7.00 -4.23 -16.73
N GLY A 33 -6.45 -3.78 -17.87
CA GLY A 33 -5.84 -4.67 -18.86
C GLY A 33 -4.59 -5.37 -18.32
N PHE A 34 -3.71 -4.63 -17.64
CA PHE A 34 -2.53 -5.19 -16.98
C PHE A 34 -2.92 -6.24 -15.91
N LEU A 35 -3.94 -5.95 -15.10
CA LEU A 35 -4.45 -6.88 -14.09
C LEU A 35 -5.03 -8.16 -14.71
N LEU A 36 -5.79 -8.04 -15.81
CA LEU A 36 -6.32 -9.19 -16.55
C LEU A 36 -5.19 -10.06 -17.12
N ILE A 37 -4.15 -9.45 -17.69
CA ILE A 37 -2.97 -10.17 -18.19
C ILE A 37 -2.28 -10.92 -17.04
N LEU A 38 -2.13 -10.29 -15.87
CA LEU A 38 -1.57 -10.94 -14.68
C LEU A 38 -2.39 -12.15 -14.23
N PHE A 39 -3.73 -12.08 -14.25
CA PHE A 39 -4.57 -13.23 -13.90
C PHE A 39 -4.49 -14.36 -14.93
N ILE A 40 -4.40 -14.04 -16.22
CA ILE A 40 -4.21 -15.05 -17.27
C ILE A 40 -2.84 -15.73 -17.09
N LEU A 41 -1.78 -14.97 -16.82
CA LEU A 41 -0.45 -15.51 -16.51
C LEU A 41 -0.45 -16.36 -15.24
N ALA A 42 -1.15 -15.93 -14.19
CA ALA A 42 -1.29 -16.68 -12.95
C ALA A 42 -1.99 -18.03 -13.19
N PHE A 43 -3.04 -18.06 -14.03
CA PHE A 43 -3.71 -19.30 -14.43
C PHE A 43 -2.78 -20.23 -15.21
N ILE A 44 -1.99 -19.69 -16.16
CA ILE A 44 -0.98 -20.46 -16.91
C ILE A 44 0.08 -21.04 -15.98
N MET A 45 0.54 -20.27 -14.99
CA MET A 45 1.51 -20.69 -13.98
C MET A 45 0.92 -21.58 -12.88
N LYS A 46 -0.37 -21.94 -12.96
CA LYS A 46 -1.11 -22.71 -11.93
C LYS A 46 -0.97 -22.12 -10.51
N MET A 47 -0.87 -20.80 -10.42
CA MET A 47 -0.86 -20.11 -9.13
C MET A 47 -2.27 -20.10 -8.55
N ASP A 48 -2.34 -20.21 -7.21
CA ASP A 48 -3.60 -20.07 -6.50
C ASP A 48 -4.07 -18.60 -6.54
N LEU A 49 -5.14 -18.36 -7.28
CA LEU A 49 -5.77 -17.04 -7.39
C LEU A 49 -6.25 -16.53 -6.03
N THR A 50 -6.58 -17.43 -5.10
CA THR A 50 -6.99 -17.11 -3.72
C THR A 50 -5.84 -16.49 -2.95
N ILE A 51 -4.64 -17.07 -3.05
CA ILE A 51 -3.43 -16.54 -2.41
C ILE A 51 -3.07 -15.19 -3.01
N LEU A 52 -3.13 -15.06 -4.35
CA LEU A 52 -2.81 -13.81 -5.03
C LEU A 52 -3.74 -12.65 -4.60
N LEU A 53 -5.03 -12.92 -4.45
CA LEU A 53 -6.00 -11.95 -3.93
C LEU A 53 -5.78 -11.66 -2.45
N SER A 54 -5.51 -12.68 -1.63
CA SER A 54 -5.20 -12.52 -0.21
C SER A 54 -3.97 -11.65 0.02
N ASP A 55 -2.87 -11.93 -0.69
CA ASP A 55 -1.62 -11.17 -0.61
C ASP A 55 -1.82 -9.71 -1.05
N SER A 56 -2.64 -9.50 -2.09
CA SER A 56 -3.00 -8.16 -2.55
C SER A 56 -3.78 -7.40 -1.47
N LEU A 57 -4.74 -8.07 -0.81
CA LEU A 57 -5.55 -7.46 0.25
C LEU A 57 -4.71 -7.14 1.49
N VAL A 58 -3.82 -8.06 1.91
CA VAL A 58 -2.87 -7.83 3.01
C VAL A 58 -1.97 -6.64 2.71
N ARG A 59 -1.48 -6.51 1.47
CA ARG A 59 -0.66 -5.37 1.05
C ARG A 59 -1.42 -4.05 1.10
N ILE A 60 -2.69 -4.04 0.70
CA ILE A 60 -3.55 -2.85 0.83
C ILE A 60 -3.72 -2.48 2.32
N GLY A 61 -3.98 -3.46 3.18
CA GLY A 61 -4.11 -3.24 4.62
C GLY A 61 -2.83 -2.68 5.25
N MET A 62 -1.68 -3.28 4.94
CA MET A 62 -0.37 -2.84 5.43
C MET A 62 -0.06 -1.42 4.93
N ASN A 63 -0.16 -1.16 3.63
CA ASN A 63 0.12 0.16 3.06
C ASN A 63 -0.82 1.24 3.61
N GLY A 64 -2.10 0.91 3.82
CA GLY A 64 -3.05 1.82 4.46
C GLY A 64 -2.62 2.19 5.88
N LEU A 65 -2.19 1.23 6.67
CA LEU A 65 -1.71 1.47 8.04
C LEU A 65 -0.42 2.31 8.05
N LEU A 66 0.51 2.05 7.12
CA LEU A 66 1.73 2.84 6.96
C LEU A 66 1.43 4.30 6.56
N VAL A 67 0.44 4.54 5.69
CA VAL A 67 0.00 5.90 5.34
C VAL A 67 -0.60 6.62 6.54
N LEU A 68 -1.39 5.93 7.37
CA LEU A 68 -1.93 6.50 8.61
C LEU A 68 -0.80 6.87 9.58
N ALA A 69 0.25 6.05 9.67
CA ALA A 69 1.42 6.35 10.49
C ALA A 69 2.23 7.56 9.98
N MET A 70 2.14 7.90 8.69
CA MET A 70 2.76 9.10 8.11
C MET A 70 1.96 10.39 8.33
N LEU A 71 0.67 10.32 8.70
CA LEU A 71 -0.18 11.51 8.89
C LEU A 71 0.39 12.54 9.88
N PRO A 72 0.94 12.16 11.06
CA PRO A 72 1.50 13.14 12.00
C PRO A 72 2.68 13.92 11.40
N THR A 73 3.58 13.23 10.70
CA THR A 73 4.74 13.86 10.06
C THR A 73 4.31 14.80 8.93
N LEU A 74 3.32 14.38 8.13
CA LEU A 74 2.75 15.20 7.06
C LEU A 74 2.18 16.53 7.55
N VAL A 75 1.44 16.52 8.66
CA VAL A 75 0.83 17.74 9.24
C VAL A 75 1.89 18.71 9.75
N THR A 76 3.02 18.20 10.26
CA THR A 76 4.13 19.03 10.73
C THR A 76 5.00 19.61 9.60
N GLY A 77 4.74 19.26 8.34
CA GLY A 77 5.57 19.69 7.20
C GLY A 77 6.96 19.05 7.18
N VAL A 78 7.23 18.15 8.13
CA VAL A 78 8.44 17.33 8.21
C VAL A 78 8.22 16.19 7.22
N GLY A 79 9.12 16.08 6.24
CA GLY A 79 8.97 15.25 5.04
C GLY A 79 8.37 13.84 5.22
N LEU A 80 7.70 13.40 4.16
CA LEU A 80 7.01 12.12 4.10
C LEU A 80 8.04 11.00 4.28
N ASN A 81 7.90 10.19 5.34
CA ASN A 81 8.71 8.99 5.67
C ASN A 81 9.77 9.12 6.79
N PHE A 82 9.86 10.21 7.56
CA PHE A 82 10.91 10.32 8.59
C PHE A 82 10.76 9.39 9.82
N GLY A 83 9.55 9.10 10.27
CA GLY A 83 9.35 8.17 11.39
C GLY A 83 9.04 6.73 10.99
N LEU A 84 8.63 6.51 9.73
CA LEU A 84 8.00 5.25 9.33
C LEU A 84 8.98 4.05 9.32
N PRO A 85 10.20 4.14 8.77
CA PRO A 85 11.09 2.98 8.68
C PRO A 85 11.55 2.53 10.07
N ILE A 86 11.84 3.49 10.94
CA ILE A 86 12.24 3.25 12.34
C ILE A 86 11.12 2.56 13.10
N GLY A 87 9.88 3.05 12.94
CA GLY A 87 8.70 2.42 13.53
C GLY A 87 8.46 1.02 13.00
N PHE A 88 8.62 0.80 11.69
CA PHE A 88 8.46 -0.51 11.07
C PHE A 88 9.47 -1.53 11.59
N ILE A 89 10.76 -1.16 11.68
CA ILE A 89 11.82 -2.02 12.22
C ILE A 89 11.55 -2.34 13.70
N CYS A 90 11.17 -1.35 14.52
CA CYS A 90 10.85 -1.59 15.93
C CYS A 90 9.66 -2.56 16.09
N GLY A 91 8.64 -2.43 15.23
CA GLY A 91 7.51 -3.37 15.17
C GLY A 91 7.93 -4.78 14.81
N LEU A 92 8.79 -4.94 13.79
CA LEU A 92 9.35 -6.23 13.39
C LEU A 92 10.18 -6.87 14.52
N VAL A 93 11.02 -6.09 15.19
CA VAL A 93 11.81 -6.57 16.34
C VAL A 93 10.90 -7.04 17.48
N GLY A 94 9.86 -6.29 17.82
CA GLY A 94 8.87 -6.73 18.81
C GLY A 94 8.15 -8.03 18.40
N GLY A 95 7.84 -8.17 17.10
CA GLY A 95 7.29 -9.40 16.52
C GLY A 95 8.24 -10.59 16.68
N VAL A 96 9.52 -10.43 16.36
CA VAL A 96 10.55 -11.48 16.52
C VAL A 96 10.70 -11.88 17.98
N ILE A 97 10.76 -10.92 18.92
CA ILE A 97 10.83 -11.22 20.36
C ILE A 97 9.60 -12.03 20.81
N SER A 98 8.41 -11.69 20.32
CA SER A 98 7.21 -12.45 20.63
C SER A 98 7.24 -13.88 20.08
N MET A 99 7.86 -14.09 18.91
CA MET A 99 8.04 -15.41 18.31
C MET A 99 9.05 -16.26 19.11
N GLU A 100 10.16 -15.66 19.54
CA GLU A 100 11.16 -16.34 20.39
C GLU A 100 10.58 -16.83 21.71
N LEU A 101 9.66 -16.05 22.31
CA LEU A 101 8.96 -16.42 23.54
C LEU A 101 7.83 -17.44 23.31
N ASN A 102 7.66 -17.97 22.09
CA ASN A 102 6.62 -18.93 21.70
C ASN A 102 5.19 -18.47 22.03
N LEU A 103 4.95 -17.15 22.02
CA LEU A 103 3.64 -16.58 22.31
C LEU A 103 2.79 -16.59 21.03
N VAL A 104 1.74 -17.41 21.02
CA VAL A 104 0.85 -17.61 19.87
C VAL A 104 -0.51 -16.93 20.03
N GLY A 105 -1.12 -16.57 18.89
CA GLY A 105 -2.43 -15.93 18.82
C GLY A 105 -2.45 -14.50 19.37
N PHE A 106 -3.56 -14.10 19.99
CA PHE A 106 -3.73 -12.76 20.55
C PHE A 106 -2.69 -12.42 21.61
N ARG A 107 -2.24 -13.40 22.39
CA ARG A 107 -1.17 -13.20 23.38
C ARG A 107 0.13 -12.75 22.71
N GLY A 108 0.49 -13.36 21.57
CA GLY A 108 1.64 -12.98 20.76
C GLY A 108 1.53 -11.56 20.19
N LEU A 109 0.34 -11.19 19.71
CA LEU A 109 0.11 -9.84 19.19
C LEU A 109 0.32 -8.77 20.26
N PHE A 110 -0.29 -8.93 21.43
CA PHE A 110 -0.17 -7.95 22.51
C PHE A 110 1.25 -7.91 23.10
N SER A 111 1.95 -9.04 23.20
CA SER A 111 3.37 -9.03 23.61
C SER A 111 4.25 -8.33 22.59
N ALA A 112 4.04 -8.56 21.29
CA ALA A 112 4.81 -7.87 20.25
C ALA A 112 4.62 -6.34 20.32
N ILE A 113 3.39 -5.87 20.54
CA ILE A 113 3.09 -4.44 20.75
C ILE A 113 3.79 -3.94 22.01
N LEU A 114 3.71 -4.68 23.12
CA LEU A 114 4.30 -4.30 24.39
C LEU A 114 5.83 -4.18 24.32
N PHE A 115 6.51 -5.05 23.56
CA PHE A 115 7.96 -4.97 23.37
C PHE A 115 8.38 -3.92 22.33
N SER A 116 7.57 -3.71 21.28
CA SER A 116 7.87 -2.71 20.24
C SER A 116 7.65 -1.27 20.72
N LEU A 117 6.67 -1.01 21.59
CA LEU A 117 6.39 0.33 22.12
C LEU A 117 7.61 1.00 22.80
N PRO A 118 8.26 0.39 23.81
CA PRO A 118 9.39 1.02 24.49
C PRO A 118 10.57 1.22 23.54
N LEU A 119 10.82 0.26 22.65
CA LEU A 119 11.86 0.39 21.63
C LEU A 119 11.57 1.57 20.69
N ALA A 120 10.33 1.68 20.20
CA ALA A 120 9.90 2.75 19.31
C ALA A 120 9.96 4.15 19.97
N VAL A 121 9.63 4.25 21.27
CA VAL A 121 9.74 5.50 22.01
C VAL A 121 11.21 5.93 22.15
N ILE A 122 12.10 4.99 22.51
CA ILE A 122 13.53 5.28 22.68
C ILE A 122 14.16 5.69 21.35
N THR A 123 13.95 4.90 20.29
CA THR A 123 14.51 5.17 18.96
C THR A 123 13.89 6.41 18.33
N GLY A 124 12.60 6.65 18.53
CA GLY A 124 11.90 7.86 18.09
C GLY A 124 12.45 9.13 18.75
N TYR A 125 12.74 9.08 20.05
CA TYR A 125 13.36 10.21 20.75
C TYR A 125 14.79 10.48 20.26
N LEU A 126 15.60 9.43 20.09
CA LEU A 126 16.95 9.55 19.52
C LEU A 126 16.91 10.14 18.11
N TYR A 127 15.94 9.72 17.30
CA TYR A 127 15.75 10.22 15.95
C TYR A 127 15.32 11.69 15.93
N ALA A 128 14.41 12.10 16.81
CA ALA A 128 14.04 13.51 16.97
C ALA A 128 15.24 14.38 17.38
N ALA A 129 16.07 13.90 18.32
CA ALA A 129 17.30 14.58 18.74
C ALA A 129 18.38 14.62 17.64
N LEU A 130 18.37 13.66 16.71
CA LEU A 130 19.23 13.67 15.54
C LEU A 130 18.74 14.72 14.54
N LEU A 131 17.44 14.73 14.23
CA LEU A 131 16.83 15.72 13.32
C LEU A 131 17.07 17.16 13.77
N GLU A 132 16.99 17.42 15.08
CA GLU A 132 17.28 18.73 15.63
C GLU A 132 18.74 19.18 15.40
N ARG A 133 19.68 18.24 15.27
CA ARG A 133 21.09 18.56 14.94
C ARG A 133 21.34 18.76 13.45
N VAL A 134 20.47 18.27 12.58
CA VAL A 134 20.59 18.37 11.11
C VAL A 134 19.55 19.33 10.50
N ARG A 135 19.12 20.33 11.27
CA ARG A 135 18.17 21.38 10.85
C ARG A 135 18.53 21.94 9.47
N GLY A 136 17.57 21.91 8.55
CA GLY A 136 17.75 22.36 7.16
C GLY A 136 18.26 21.31 6.17
N GLN A 137 18.77 20.16 6.65
CA GLN A 137 19.05 18.95 5.84
C GLN A 137 18.24 17.73 6.32
N GLU A 138 17.25 17.96 7.18
CA GLU A 138 16.34 16.96 7.76
C GLU A 138 15.80 16.01 6.68
N MET A 139 15.47 16.56 5.50
CA MET A 139 14.92 15.76 4.41
C MET A 139 15.90 14.81 3.74
N MET A 140 17.16 15.22 3.58
CA MET A 140 18.20 14.32 3.08
C MET A 140 18.50 13.25 4.12
N VAL A 141 18.83 13.67 5.34
CA VAL A 141 19.30 12.75 6.38
C VAL A 141 18.22 11.73 6.71
N GLY A 142 16.97 12.15 6.82
CA GLY A 142 15.90 11.23 7.13
C GLY A 142 15.51 10.28 6.00
N THR A 143 15.86 10.56 4.73
CA THR A 143 15.67 9.62 3.60
C THR A 143 16.84 8.63 3.49
N TYR A 144 18.00 8.95 4.06
CA TYR A 144 19.19 8.07 4.06
C TYR A 144 19.32 7.22 5.32
N VAL A 145 18.83 7.71 6.46
CA VAL A 145 18.93 7.03 7.77
C VAL A 145 17.71 6.15 8.05
N GLY A 146 16.54 6.53 7.52
CA GLY A 146 15.35 5.67 7.50
C GLY A 146 15.41 4.70 6.33
#